data_AF-A0A8H5V5W3-F1
#
_entry.id   AF-A0A8H5V5W3-F1
#
_cell.length_a   1.000
_cell.length_b   1.000
_cell.length_c   1.000
_cell.angle_alpha   90.00
_cell.angle_beta   90.00
_cell.angle_gamma   90.00
#
_symmetry.space_group_name_H-M   'P 1'
#
loop_
_entity.id
_entity.type
_entity.pdbx_description
1 polymer ?
#
loop_
_entity_poly.entity_id
_entity_poly.type
_entity_poly.pdbx_seq_one_letter_code
_entity_poly.pdbx_strand_id
1 'polypeptide(L)' 'MPKITVTLDSADIDPLDTGARRQYMNVFFATLPISSSVIQQPHTKAIELQSKHLAGRGLREISAVYFEYHVDVTQWRLI' A
#
# COMPACT_ATOMS: atom_id res chain seq x y z
N MET A 1 12.74 -21.65 -15.93
CA MET A 1 13.01 -20.23 -15.61
C MET A 1 13.42 -20.15 -14.14
N PRO A 2 14.59 -19.58 -13.79
CA PRO A 2 14.91 -19.35 -12.39
C PRO A 2 13.86 -18.41 -11.81
N LYS A 3 13.21 -18.85 -10.74
CA LYS A 3 12.29 -18.03 -9.96
C LYS A 3 13.18 -16.98 -9.28
N ILE A 4 13.20 -15.77 -9.82
CA ILE A 4 13.91 -14.66 -9.17
C ILE A 4 13.14 -14.40 -7.88
N THR A 5 13.63 -14.96 -6.78
CA THR A 5 13.15 -14.61 -5.45
C THR A 5 13.75 -13.26 -5.13
N VAL A 6 13.02 -12.20 -5.46
CA VAL A 6 13.35 -10.87 -4.97
C VAL A 6 13.03 -10.88 -3.48
N THR A 7 14.04 -11.15 -2.64
CA THR A 7 13.93 -10.99 -1.19
C THR A 7 14.10 -9.50 -0.91
N LEU A 8 12.98 -8.76 -0.83
CA LEU A 8 12.99 -7.39 -0.34
C LEU A 8 12.90 -7.46 1.19
N ASP A 9 13.94 -7.00 1.89
CA ASP A 9 13.88 -6.76 3.34
C ASP A 9 13.12 -5.46 3.57
N SER A 10 12.18 -5.45 4.52
CA SER A 10 11.43 -4.24 4.86
C SER A 10 12.32 -3.17 5.50
N ALA A 11 13.45 -3.56 6.09
CA ALA A 11 14.44 -2.63 6.64
C ALA A 11 15.16 -1.80 5.57
N ASP A 12 15.19 -2.27 4.32
CA ASP A 12 15.88 -1.62 3.20
C ASP A 12 14.96 -0.68 2.40
N ILE A 13 13.69 -0.55 2.80
CA ILE A 13 12.70 0.25 2.08
C ILE A 13 12.56 1.61 2.75
N ASP A 14 12.90 2.66 2.01
CA ASP A 14 12.58 4.03 2.43
C ASP A 14 11.04 4.18 2.49
N PRO A 15 10.47 4.47 3.68
CA PRO A 15 9.03 4.68 3.80
C PRO A 15 8.50 5.87 3.00
N LEU A 16 9.35 6.80 2.58
CA LEU A 16 9.00 7.95 1.74
C LEU A 16 9.06 7.63 0.23
N ASP A 17 9.70 6.53 -0.16
CA ASP A 17 9.66 6.04 -1.54
C ASP A 17 8.39 5.21 -1.77
N THR A 18 7.37 5.84 -2.33
CA THR A 18 6.13 5.16 -2.74
C THR A 18 6.41 3.96 -3.64
N GLY A 19 7.32 4.10 -4.61
CA GLY A 19 7.59 3.07 -5.61
C GLY A 19 8.15 1.81 -4.97
N ALA A 20 9.18 1.98 -4.12
CA ALA A 20 9.77 0.89 -3.38
C ALA A 20 8.76 0.19 -2.46
N ARG A 21 7.96 0.97 -1.71
CA ARG A 21 6.94 0.44 -0.79
C ARG A 21 5.87 -0.38 -1.51
N ARG A 22 5.33 0.12 -2.63
CA ARG A 22 4.35 -0.62 -3.45
C ARG A 22 4.96 -1.88 -4.07
N GLN A 23 6.19 -1.81 -4.55
CA GLN A 23 6.86 -2.98 -5.11
C GLN A 23 7.01 -4.08 -4.07
N TYR A 24 7.42 -3.74 -2.84
CA TYR A 24 7.47 -4.67 -1.72
C TYR A 24 6.11 -5.27 -1.40
N MET A 25 5.08 -4.45 -1.24
CA MET A 25 3.73 -4.94 -0.96
C MET A 25 3.25 -5.91 -2.05
N ASN A 26 3.47 -5.58 -3.33
CA ASN A 26 3.10 -6.46 -4.43
C ASN A 26 3.85 -7.80 -4.41
N VAL A 27 5.17 -7.78 -4.16
CA VAL A 27 5.98 -8.99 -4.04
C VAL A 27 5.51 -9.82 -2.85
N PHE A 28 5.34 -9.21 -1.68
CA PHE A 28 4.87 -9.87 -0.47
C PHE A 28 3.50 -10.52 -0.70
N PHE A 29 2.52 -9.77 -1.21
CA PHE A 29 1.18 -10.29 -1.46
C PHE A 29 1.17 -11.41 -2.50
N ALA A 30 2.05 -11.38 -3.49
CA ALA A 30 2.21 -12.48 -4.45
C ALA A 30 2.76 -13.76 -3.82
N THR A 31 3.39 -13.69 -2.63
CA THR A 31 3.82 -14.89 -1.89
C THR A 31 2.71 -15.54 -1.06
N LEU A 32 1.64 -14.79 -0.76
CA LEU A 32 0.52 -15.30 0.03
C LEU A 32 -0.42 -16.13 -0.84
N PRO A 33 -1.01 -17.22 -0.31
CA PRO A 33 -1.99 -18.03 -1.03
C PRO A 33 -3.38 -17.37 -1.04
N ILE A 34 -3.45 -16.08 -1.36
CA ILE A 34 -4.68 -15.28 -1.40
C ILE A 34 -4.91 -14.74 -2.82
N SER A 35 -6.18 -14.56 -3.20
CA SER A 35 -6.50 -13.99 -4.50
C SER A 35 -6.21 -12.49 -4.54
N SER A 36 -5.92 -11.96 -5.73
CA SER A 36 -5.72 -10.53 -5.96
C SER A 36 -6.91 -9.67 -5.49
N SER A 37 -8.13 -10.22 -5.54
CA SER A 37 -9.33 -9.56 -5.04
C SER A 37 -9.29 -9.26 -3.54
N VAL A 38 -8.66 -10.12 -2.74
CA VAL A 38 -8.48 -9.94 -1.29
C VAL A 38 -7.53 -8.77 -0.99
N ILE A 39 -6.74 -8.34 -1.97
CA ILE A 39 -5.81 -7.20 -1.84
C ILE A 39 -6.42 -5.93 -2.44
N GLN A 40 -7.07 -6.04 -3.60
CA GLN A 40 -7.67 -4.90 -4.30
C GLN A 40 -8.87 -4.30 -3.56
N GLN A 41 -9.73 -5.11 -2.95
CA GLN A 41 -10.89 -4.61 -2.20
C GLN A 41 -10.45 -3.75 -1.00
N PRO A 42 -9.53 -4.20 -0.13
CA PRO A 42 -8.92 -3.37 0.91
C PRO A 42 -8.24 -2.10 0.40
N HIS A 43 -7.53 -2.15 -0.73
CA HIS A 43 -6.88 -0.96 -1.29
C HIS A 43 -7.90 0.12 -1.70
N THR A 44 -8.95 -0.27 -2.44
CA THR A 44 -10.05 0.65 -2.79
C THR A 44 -10.70 1.21 -1.53
N LYS A 45 -10.92 0.37 -0.51
CA LYS A 45 -11.50 0.82 0.75
C LYS A 45 -10.60 1.79 1.51
N ALA A 46 -9.29 1.56 1.50
CA ALA A 46 -8.31 2.45 2.12
C ALA A 46 -8.30 3.84 1.46
N ILE A 47 -8.40 3.90 0.13
CA ILE A 47 -8.55 5.17 -0.62
C ILE A 47 -9.80 5.93 -0.18
N GLU A 48 -10.96 5.26 -0.10
CA GLU A 48 -12.20 5.88 0.35
C GLU A 48 -12.09 6.44 1.77
N LEU A 49 -11.54 5.64 2.71
CA LEU A 49 -11.41 6.03 4.11
C LEU A 49 -10.47 7.23 4.27
N GLN A 50 -9.32 7.21 3.59
CA GLN A 50 -8.35 8.29 3.66
C GLN A 50 -8.90 9.57 3.01
N SER A 51 -9.58 9.45 1.87
CA SER A 51 -10.22 10.59 1.21
C SER A 51 -11.29 11.23 2.09
N LYS A 52 -12.14 10.41 2.74
CA LYS A 52 -13.17 10.89 3.68
C LYS A 52 -12.56 11.55 4.90
N HIS A 53 -11.47 10.99 5.45
CA HIS A 53 -10.76 11.56 6.59
C HIS A 53 -10.22 12.97 6.27
N LEU A 54 -9.55 13.12 5.12
CA LEU A 54 -8.99 14.40 4.70
C LEU A 54 -10.06 15.44 4.40
N ALA A 55 -11.13 15.03 3.70
CA ALA A 55 -12.28 15.89 3.44
C ALA A 55 -12.92 16.41 4.74
N GLY A 56 -13.09 15.54 5.75
CA GLY A 56 -13.60 15.91 7.07
C GLY A 56 -12.71 16.90 7.84
N ARG A 57 -11.43 17.00 7.48
CA ARG A 57 -10.48 17.98 8.04
C ARG A 57 -10.33 19.24 7.18
N GLY A 58 -11.07 19.35 6.09
CA GLY A 58 -10.96 20.45 5.14
C GLY A 58 -9.67 20.44 4.30
N LEU A 59 -8.91 19.34 4.33
CA LEU A 59 -7.67 19.20 3.57
C LEU A 59 -8.00 18.72 2.15
N ARG A 60 -7.73 19.57 1.16
CA ARG A 60 -8.01 19.30 -0.26
C ARG A 60 -6.76 19.04 -1.08
N GLU A 61 -5.62 19.59 -0.65
CA GLU A 61 -4.33 19.44 -1.30
C GLU A 61 -3.33 18.90 -0.28
N ILE A 62 -2.71 17.77 -0.61
CA ILE A 62 -1.70 17.10 0.19
C ILE A 62 -0.67 16.46 -0.74
N SER A 63 0.51 16.14 -0.23
CA SER A 63 1.49 15.40 -1.02
C SER A 63 0.97 14.00 -1.36
N ALA A 64 1.26 13.54 -2.58
CA ALA A 64 0.94 12.17 -3.00
C ALA A 64 1.59 11.14 -2.07
N VAL A 65 2.84 11.39 -1.66
CA VAL A 65 3.59 10.52 -0.72
C VAL A 65 2.84 10.33 0.59
N TYR A 66 2.31 11.40 1.20
CA TYR A 66 1.52 11.31 2.42
C TYR A 66 0.23 10.52 2.20
N PHE A 67 -0.49 10.82 1.11
CA PHE A 67 -1.74 10.13 0.80
C PHE A 67 -1.52 8.62 0.67
N GLU A 68 -0.56 8.23 -0.16
CA GLU A 68 -0.28 6.84 -0.49
C GLU A 68 0.26 6.09 0.72
N TYR A 69 1.10 6.70 1.54
CA TYR A 69 1.55 6.08 2.79
C TYR A 69 0.37 5.69 3.69
N HIS A 70 -0.60 6.58 3.87
CA HIS A 70 -1.76 6.31 4.70
C HIS A 70 -2.74 5.30 4.07
N VAL A 71 -2.85 5.28 2.74
CA VAL A 71 -3.59 4.23 2.02
C VAL A 71 -2.94 2.86 2.28
N ASP A 72 -1.63 2.75 2.10
CA ASP A 72 -0.90 1.49 2.26
C ASP A 72 -0.99 0.98 3.71
N VAL A 73 -0.81 1.84 4.71
CA VAL A 73 -1.00 1.50 6.14
C VAL A 73 -2.42 1.04 6.43
N THR A 74 -3.43 1.67 5.82
CA THR A 74 -4.83 1.30 6.01
C THR A 74 -5.16 -0.03 5.33
N GLN A 75 -4.66 -0.25 4.12
CA GLN A 75 -4.81 -1.51 3.40
C GLN A 75 -4.28 -2.69 4.23
N TRP A 76 -3.09 -2.54 4.83
CA TRP A 76 -2.51 -3.56 5.70
C TRP A 76 -3.35 -3.91 6.92
N ARG A 77 -4.11 -2.95 7.46
CA ARG A 77 -5.00 -3.19 8.61
C ARG A 77 -6.31 -3.89 8.23
N LEU A 78 -6.61 -3.95 6.94
CA LEU A 78 -7.85 -4.50 6.39
C LEU A 78 -7.69 -5.92 5.83
N ILE A 79 -6.45 -6.41 5.72
CA ILE A 79 -6.09 -7.78 5.34
C ILE A 79 -5.78 -8.56 6.61
#